data_AF-A0A2D8UHA1-F1
#
_entry.id   AF-A0A2D8UHA1-F1
#
_cell.length_a   1.000
_cell.length_b   1.000
_cell.length_c   1.000
_cell.angle_alpha   90.00
_cell.angle_beta   90.00
_cell.angle_gamma   90.00
#
_symmetry.space_group_name_H-M   'P 1'
#
loop_
_entity.id
_entity.type
_entity.pdbx_description
1 polymer ?
#
loop_
_entity_poly.entity_id
_entity_poly.type
_entity_poly.pdbx_seq_one_letter_code
_entity_poly.pdbx_strand_id
1 'polypeptide(L)' 'MIKILGIILVVGGMIGLVLGVFGIFGSLSIGLSPWAFAIVGLIFFLSGIGIVKRKKDTDEV' A
#
# COMPACT_ATOMS: atom_id res chain seq x y z
N MET A 1 0.07 2.16 -18.77
CA MET A 1 1.32 1.62 -18.15
C MET A 1 1.48 2.02 -16.67
N ILE A 2 1.27 3.29 -16.30
CA ILE A 2 1.33 3.77 -14.91
C ILE A 2 0.31 3.10 -13.96
N LYS A 3 -0.81 2.59 -14.51
CA LYS A 3 -1.84 1.87 -13.75
C LYS A 3 -1.33 0.54 -13.19
N ILE A 4 -0.43 -0.16 -13.88
CA ILE A 4 0.18 -1.38 -13.36
C ILE A 4 0.99 -1.07 -12.09
N LEU A 5 1.77 0.01 -12.09
CA LEU A 5 2.51 0.46 -10.91
C LEU A 5 1.57 0.82 -9.76
N GLY A 6 0.46 1.50 -10.07
CA GLY A 6 -0.60 1.78 -9.11
C GLY A 6 -1.16 0.49 -8.48
N ILE A 7 -1.47 -0.52 -9.29
CA ILE A 7 -1.99 -1.81 -8.81
C ILE A 7 -0.96 -2.52 -7.92
N ILE A 8 0.32 -2.52 -8.29
CA ILE A 8 1.39 -3.11 -7.48
C ILE A 8 1.51 -2.39 -6.13
N LEU A 9 1.45 -1.05 -6.11
CA LEU A 9 1.45 -0.27 -4.87
C LEU A 9 0.24 -0.58 -3.98
N VAL A 10 -0.95 -0.74 -4.56
CA VAL A 10 -2.15 -1.10 -3.81
C VAL A 10 -2.01 -2.49 -3.19
N VAL A 11 -1.60 -3.49 -3.96
CA VAL A 11 -1.46 -4.87 -3.47
C VAL A 11 -0.36 -4.95 -2.41
N GLY A 12 0.80 -4.34 -2.66
CA GLY A 12 1.90 -4.30 -1.69
C GLY A 12 1.54 -3.54 -0.41
N GLY A 13 0.90 -2.38 -0.54
CA GLY A 13 0.42 -1.58 0.59
C GLY A 13 -0.64 -2.29 1.41
N MET A 14 -1.55 -3.02 0.77
CA MET A 14 -2.57 -3.84 1.42
C MET A 14 -1.94 -4.98 2.24
N ILE A 15 -0.96 -5.69 1.69
CA ILE A 15 -0.23 -6.75 2.43
C ILE A 15 0.48 -6.14 3.64
N GLY A 16 1.15 -4.99 3.46
CA GLY A 16 1.81 -4.27 4.55
C GLY A 16 0.85 -3.84 5.67
N LEU A 17 -0.34 -3.34 5.30
CA LEU A 17 -1.40 -2.99 6.25
C LEU A 17 -1.89 -4.20 7.04
N VAL A 18 -2.15 -5.32 6.36
CA VAL A 18 -2.62 -6.55 6.99
C VAL A 18 -1.58 -7.04 8.01
N LEU A 19 -0.31 -7.10 7.62
CA LEU A 19 0.79 -7.48 8.52
C LEU A 19 0.94 -6.50 9.69
N GLY A 20 0.83 -5.19 9.44
CA GLY A 20 0.89 -4.17 10.49
C GLY A 20 -0.25 -4.29 11.49
N VAL A 21 -1.49 -4.46 11.03
CA VAL A 21 -2.67 -4.64 11.88
C VAL A 21 -2.56 -5.92 12.72
N PHE A 22 -2.15 -7.04 12.11
CA PHE A 22 -1.93 -8.28 12.84
C PHE A 22 -0.77 -8.19 13.85
N GLY A 23 0.25 -7.37 13.58
CA GLY A 23 1.34 -7.14 14.53
C GLY A 23 0.99 -6.14 15.65
N ILE A 24 0.07 -5.19 15.42
CA ILE A 24 -0.36 -4.21 16.44
C ILE A 24 -1.35 -4.85 17.41
N PHE A 25 -2.36 -5.55 16.88
CA PHE A 25 -3.45 -6.11 17.68
C PHE A 25 -3.28 -7.60 18.00
N GLY A 26 -2.41 -8.30 17.28
CA GLY A 26 -2.08 -9.70 17.52
C GLY A 26 -0.70 -9.88 18.14
N SER A 27 -0.29 -11.14 18.29
CA SER A 27 1.04 -11.53 18.81
C SER A 27 2.03 -11.87 17.71
N LEU A 28 1.79 -11.40 16.48
CA LEU A 28 2.64 -11.72 15.33
C LEU A 28 3.96 -10.95 15.45
N SER A 29 5.04 -11.67 15.75
CA SER A 29 6.38 -11.08 15.84
C SER A 29 7.03 -11.09 14.44
N ILE A 30 7.11 -9.90 13.83
CA ILE A 30 7.58 -9.71 12.44
C ILE A 30 9.06 -9.27 12.41
N GLY A 31 9.76 -9.25 13.55
CA GLY A 31 11.17 -8.82 13.66
C GLY A 31 11.41 -7.32 13.43
N LEU A 32 10.35 -6.57 13.09
CA LEU A 32 10.31 -5.12 12.88
C LEU A 32 9.12 -4.53 13.62
N SER A 33 9.12 -3.20 13.80
CA SER A 33 8.01 -2.49 14.44
C SER A 33 6.71 -2.67 13.64
N PRO A 34 5.64 -3.23 14.25
CA PRO A 34 4.34 -3.39 13.60
C PRO A 34 3.75 -2.06 13.09
N TRP A 35 3.98 -0.98 13.83
CA TRP A 35 3.56 0.37 13.44
C TRP A 35 4.24 0.86 12.17
N ALA A 36 5.50 0.48 11.93
CA ALA A 36 6.19 0.83 10.69
C ALA A 36 5.52 0.17 9.49
N PHE A 37 5.18 -1.12 9.59
CA PHE A 37 4.44 -1.83 8.54
C PHE A 37 3.06 -1.22 8.29
N ALA A 38 2.32 -0.87 9.34
CA ALA A 38 1.02 -0.24 9.22
C ALA A 38 1.10 1.14 8.54
N ILE A 39 2.02 2.01 8.95
CA ILE A 39 2.15 3.37 8.40
C ILE A 39 2.63 3.31 6.94
N VAL A 40 3.67 2.53 6.64
CA VAL A 40 4.19 2.38 5.27
C VAL A 40 3.14 1.74 4.37
N GLY A 41 2.47 0.70 4.85
CA GLY A 41 1.37 0.06 4.15
C GLY A 41 0.23 1.04 3.83
N LEU A 42 -0.15 1.89 4.78
CA LEU A 42 -1.18 2.91 4.60
C LEU A 42 -0.79 3.91 3.50
N ILE A 43 0.43 4.45 3.56
CA ILE A 43 0.92 5.43 2.59
C ILE A 43 0.95 4.81 1.18
N PHE A 44 1.48 3.59 1.05
CA PHE A 44 1.57 2.90 -0.24
C PHE A 44 0.19 2.56 -0.81
N PHE A 45 -0.73 2.12 0.06
CA PHE A 45 -2.10 1.81 -0.34
C PHE A 45 -2.85 3.06 -0.83
N LEU A 46 -2.80 4.16 -0.06
CA LEU A 46 -3.45 5.42 -0.43
C LEU A 46 -2.85 6.03 -1.71
N SER A 47 -1.52 6.01 -1.83
CA SER A 47 -0.80 6.47 -3.02
C SER A 47 -1.15 5.63 -4.25
N GLY A 48 -1.17 4.30 -4.12
CA GLY A 48 -1.54 3.36 -5.17
C GLY A 48 -2.97 3.59 -5.67
N ILE A 49 -3.94 3.74 -4.75
CA ILE A 49 -5.32 4.07 -5.12
C ILE A 49 -5.39 5.40 -5.85
N GLY A 50 -4.64 6.40 -5.40
CA GLY A 50 -4.53 7.70 -6.05
C GLY A 50 -4.10 7.59 -7.51
N ILE A 51 -3.08 6.77 -7.79
CA ILE A 51 -2.56 6.52 -9.15
C ILE A 51 -3.55 5.71 -9.99
N VAL A 52 -4.18 4.68 -9.43
CA VAL A 52 -5.17 3.86 -10.14
C VAL A 52 -6.41 4.68 -10.53
N LYS A 53 -6.85 5.60 -9.65
CA LYS A 53 -8.02 6.47 -9.90
C LYS A 53 -7.70 7.69 -10.77
N ARG A 54 -6.51 8.30 -10.65
CA ARG A 54 -6.10 9.46 -11.47
C ARG A 54 -5.15 9.04 -12.60
N LYS A 55 -5.72 8.56 -13.72
CA LYS A 55 -5.21 8.80 -15.09
C LYS A 55 -6.09 8.07 -16.11
N LYS A 56 -6.74 8.81 -17.01
CA LYS A 56 -6.97 8.30 -18.38
C LYS A 56 -5.59 8.10 -18.99
N ASP A 57 -5.34 6.98 -19.66
CA ASP A 57 -4.06 6.73 -20.37
C ASP A 57 -3.90 7.66 -21.61
N THR A 58 -4.66 8.76 -21.72
CA THR A 58 -4.73 9.64 -22.91
C THR A 58 -4.96 11.10 -22.53
N ASP A 59 -4.33 11.59 -21.47
CA ASP A 59 -4.08 13.03 -21.34
C ASP A 59 -2.57 13.22 -21.52
N GLU A 60 -2.20 13.11 -22.80
CA GLU A 60 -0.99 13.70 -23.36
C GLU A 60 -1.23 15.21 -23.41
N VAL A 61 -0.34 15.99 -22.81
CA VAL A 61 -0.06 17.36 -23.26
C VAL A 61 1.24 17.33 -24.02
#